data_AF-A0A075I748-F1
#
_entry.id   AF-A0A075I748-F1
#
_cell.length_a   1.000
_cell.length_b   1.000
_cell.length_c   1.000
_cell.angle_alpha   90.00
_cell.angle_beta   90.00
_cell.angle_gamma   90.00
#
_symmetry.space_group_name_H-M   'P 1'
#
loop_
_entity.id
_entity.type
_entity.pdbx_description
1 polymer ?
#
loop_
_entity_poly.entity_id
_entity_poly.type
_entity_poly.pdbx_seq_one_letter_code
_entity_poly.pdbx_strand_id
1 'polypeptide(L)' 'MKRKWKSPAGGIWMSIIIHPKFDVSYATLVPIATSLALCIAIEKILKIKPELKWPNDVTLKGKKLEVY' A
#
# COMPACT_ATOMS: atom_id res chain seq x y z
N MET A 1 -19.18 5.15 -1.68
CA MET A 1 -19.32 3.78 -2.22
C MET A 1 -18.85 2.76 -1.17
N LYS A 2 -19.70 1.85 -0.69
CA LYS A 2 -19.30 0.78 0.25
C LYS A 2 -18.58 -0.35 -0.51
N ARG A 3 -17.25 -0.23 -0.68
CA ARG A 3 -16.43 -1.36 -1.15
C ARG A 3 -16.18 -2.31 0.02
N LYS A 4 -16.41 -3.62 -0.18
CA LYS A 4 -16.03 -4.66 0.79
C LYS A 4 -14.54 -4.99 0.59
N TRP A 5 -13.76 -4.91 1.66
CA TRP A 5 -12.40 -5.44 1.72
C TRP A 5 -12.45 -6.86 2.28
N LYS A 6 -11.75 -7.81 1.65
CA LYS A 6 -11.66 -9.19 2.13
C LYS A 6 -10.37 -9.33 2.94
N SER A 7 -10.47 -9.94 4.12
CA SER A 7 -9.33 -10.19 5.02
C SER A 7 -9.24 -11.65 5.43
N PRO A 8 -8.89 -12.58 4.51
CA PRO A 8 -8.69 -13.98 4.86
C PRO A 8 -7.56 -14.18 5.89
N ALA A 9 -7.61 -15.31 6.60
CA ALA A 9 -6.56 -15.72 7.53
C ALA A 9 -5.23 -15.93 6.79
N GLY A 10 -4.12 -15.63 7.48
CA GLY A 10 -2.78 -15.64 6.91
C GLY A 10 -2.35 -14.32 6.25
N GLY A 11 -3.30 -13.42 5.92
CA GLY A 11 -2.98 -12.11 5.36
C GLY A 11 -2.43 -11.09 6.36
N ILE A 12 -1.69 -10.10 5.87
CA ILE A 12 -1.29 -8.91 6.65
C ILE A 12 -2.34 -7.81 6.48
N TRP A 13 -3.09 -7.54 7.55
CA TRP A 13 -4.10 -6.48 7.62
C TRP A 13 -3.76 -5.55 8.77
N MET A 14 -3.33 -4.32 8.48
CA MET A 14 -2.86 -3.40 9.51
C MET A 14 -3.28 -1.96 9.22
N SER A 15 -3.23 -1.14 10.27
CA SER A 15 -3.36 0.31 10.19
C SER A 15 -2.20 0.94 10.95
N ILE A 16 -1.68 2.05 10.43
CA ILE A 16 -0.59 2.81 11.04
C ILE A 16 -1.13 4.21 11.32
N ILE A 17 -0.99 4.66 12.57
CA ILE A 17 -1.28 6.03 12.96
C ILE A 17 0.03 6.82 12.90
N ILE A 18 0.04 7.93 12.18
CA ILE A 18 1.17 8.85 12.12
C ILE A 18 0.75 10.22 12.65
N HIS A 19 1.69 10.95 13.24
CA HIS A 19 1.50 12.34 13.65
C HIS A 19 2.41 13.22 12.80
N PRO A 20 1.92 13.72 11.64
CA PRO A 20 2.75 14.46 10.70
C PRO A 20 3.18 15.80 11.29
N LYS A 21 4.46 16.13 11.15
CA LYS A 21 5.02 17.46 11.50
C LYS A 21 4.94 18.47 10.35
N PHE A 22 4.25 18.11 9.27
CA PHE A 22 4.08 18.91 8.06
C PHE A 22 2.62 19.37 7.93
N ASP A 23 2.39 20.38 7.08
CA ASP A 23 1.06 20.94 6.85
C ASP A 23 0.08 19.90 6.28
N VAL A 24 -1.18 19.96 6.72
CA VAL A 24 -2.23 19.01 6.33
C VAL A 24 -2.46 18.99 4.81
N SER A 25 -2.15 20.07 4.09
CA SER A 25 -2.20 20.11 2.63
C SER A 25 -1.33 19.04 1.95
N TYR A 26 -0.27 18.57 2.62
CA TYR A 26 0.59 17.49 2.13
C TYR A 26 0.11 16.08 2.49
N ALA A 27 -0.99 15.93 3.23
CA ALA A 27 -1.47 14.61 3.68
C ALA A 27 -1.78 13.66 2.51
N THR A 28 -2.12 14.18 1.34
CA THR A 28 -2.33 13.39 0.11
C THR A 28 -1.07 12.68 -0.38
N LEU A 29 0.12 13.13 0.01
CA LEU A 29 1.38 12.47 -0.30
C LEU A 29 1.60 11.20 0.53
N VAL A 30 0.96 11.08 1.70
CA VAL A 30 1.19 9.94 2.60
C VAL A 30 0.75 8.62 1.97
N PRO A 31 -0.47 8.47 1.39
CA PRO A 31 -0.85 7.23 0.71
C PRO A 31 0.06 6.88 -0.47
N ILE A 32 0.55 7.89 -1.21
CA ILE A 32 1.44 7.71 -2.37
C ILE A 32 2.83 7.24 -1.92
N ALA A 33 3.38 7.86 -0.88
CA ALA A 33 4.65 7.45 -0.30
C ALA A 33 4.56 6.04 0.30
N THR A 34 3.43 5.72 0.94
CA THR A 34 3.20 4.41 1.57
C THR A 34 3.13 3.29 0.53
N SER A 35 2.40 3.50 -0.57
CA SER A 35 2.31 2.51 -1.65
C SER A 35 3.65 2.32 -2.37
N LEU A 36 4.41 3.40 -2.60
CA LEU A 36 5.77 3.31 -3.14
C LEU A 36 6.70 2.54 -2.19
N ALA A 37 6.68 2.85 -0.89
CA ALA A 37 7.48 2.16 0.11
C ALA A 37 7.14 0.67 0.17
N LEU A 38 5.85 0.31 0.06
CA LEU A 38 5.40 -1.07 0.02
C LEU A 38 5.91 -1.81 -1.23
N CYS A 39 5.86 -1.19 -2.42
CA CYS A 39 6.46 -1.76 -3.63
C CYS A 39 7.95 -2.08 -3.43
N ILE A 40 8.71 -1.11 -2.90
CA ILE A 40 10.15 -1.26 -2.65
C ILE A 40 10.42 -2.38 -1.64
N ALA A 41 9.64 -2.45 -0.55
CA ALA A 41 9.79 -3.47 0.47
C ALA A 41 9.54 -4.87 -0.09
N ILE A 42 8.44 -5.04 -0.84
CA ILE A 42 8.08 -6.30 -1.49
C ILE A 42 9.18 -6.73 -2.48
N GLU A 43 9.67 -5.82 -3.32
CA GLU A 43 10.74 -6.13 -4.27
C GLU A 43 12.03 -6.58 -3.57
N LYS A 44 12.40 -5.92 -2.47
CA LYS A 44 13.59 -6.27 -1.70
C LYS A 44 13.49 -7.64 -1.03
N ILE A 45 12.34 -7.95 -0.43
CA ILE A 45 12.12 -9.16 0.39
C ILE A 45 11.80 -10.37 -0.49
N LEU A 46 10.87 -10.22 -1.43
CA LEU A 46 10.31 -11.34 -2.20
C LEU A 46 10.94 -11.48 -3.60
N LYS A 47 11.79 -10.52 -4.02
CA LYS A 47 12.43 -10.51 -5.35
C LYS A 47 11.46 -10.54 -6.54
N ILE A 48 10.23 -10.10 -6.31
CA ILE A 48 9.22 -9.86 -7.35
C ILE A 48 9.12 -8.37 -7.65
N LYS A 49 8.63 -8.01 -8.85
CA LYS A 49 8.47 -6.60 -9.24
C LYS A 49 7.00 -6.19 -9.21
N PRO A 50 6.49 -5.67 -8.06
CA PRO A 50 5.17 -5.07 -8.02
C PRO A 50 5.16 -3.73 -8.75
N GLU A 51 3.97 -3.31 -9.17
CA GLU A 51 3.71 -2.07 -9.89
C GLU A 51 2.89 -1.14 -8.99
N LEU A 52 3.20 0.15 -9.07
CA LEU A 52 2.40 1.17 -8.40
C LEU A 52 1.20 1.53 -9.29
N LYS A 53 -0.01 1.25 -8.80
CA LYS A 53 -1.24 1.77 -9.39
C LYS A 53 -1.60 3.08 -8.69
N TRP A 54 -1.49 4.18 -9.43
CA TRP A 54 -1.82 5.51 -8.93
C TRP A 54 -3.24 5.53 -8.32
N PRO A 55 -3.43 6.13 -7.12
CA PRO A 55 -2.43 6.83 -6.31
C PRO A 55 -1.73 5.95 -5.27
N ASN A 56 -2.39 4.90 -4.82
CA ASN A 56 -2.12 4.27 -3.53
C ASN A 56 -2.28 2.75 -3.54
N ASP A 57 -2.55 2.16 -4.70
CA ASP A 57 -2.70 0.71 -4.82
C ASP A 57 -1.39 0.09 -5.33
N VAL A 58 -1.06 -1.09 -4.81
CA VAL A 58 0.04 -1.91 -5.31
C VAL A 58 -0.56 -3.07 -6.11
N THR A 59 -0.03 -3.33 -7.30
CA THR A 59 -0.45 -4.41 -8.18
C THR A 59 0.70 -5.33 -8.54
N LEU A 60 0.37 -6.58 -8.90
CA LEU A 60 1.30 -7.51 -9.52
C LEU A 60 0.62 -8.08 -10.77
N LYS A 61 1.25 -7.89 -11.94
CA LYS A 61 0.68 -8.30 -13.23
C LYS A 61 -0.74 -7.74 -13.43
N GLY A 62 -0.94 -6.46 -13.12
CA GLY A 62 -2.23 -5.76 -13.25
C GLY A 62 -3.32 -6.13 -12.23
N LYS A 63 -3.07 -7.05 -11.29
CA LYS A 63 -4.03 -7.41 -10.22
C LYS A 63 -3.61 -6.80 -8.90
N LYS A 64 -4.58 -6.38 -8.07
CA LYS A 64 -4.31 -5.84 -6.73
C LYS A 64 -3.58 -6.90 -5.89
N LEU A 65 -2.50 -6.47 -5.25
CA LEU A 65 -1.67 -7.35 -4.43
C LEU A 65 -2.28 -7.47 -3.03
N GLU A 66 -2.39 -8.71 -2.55
CA GLU A 66 -2.74 -9.06 -1.18
C GLU A 66 -1.51 -9.76 -0.59
N VAL A 67 -1.04 -9.31 0.57
CA VAL A 67 0.12 -9.90 1.25
C VAL A 67 -0.38 -10.97 2.22
N TYR A 68 0.16 -12.17 2.07
CA TYR A 68 -0.02 -13.32 2.95
C TYR A 68 1.33 -13.69 3.59
#